data_AF-A0A2E6J095-F1
#
_entry.id   AF-A0A2E6J095-F1
#
_cell.length_a   1.000
_cell.length_b   1.000
_cell.length_c   1.000
_cell.angle_alpha   90.00
_cell.angle_beta   90.00
_cell.angle_gamma   90.00
#
_symmetry.space_group_name_H-M   'P 1'
#
loop_
_entity.id
_entity.type
_entity.pdbx_description
1 polymer ?
#
loop_
_entity_poly.entity_id
_entity_poly.type
_entity_poly.pdbx_seq_one_letter_code
_entity_poly.pdbx_strand_id
1 'polypeptide(L)'
;MKINNYYLSIIYFLIFFLTSCSYFKDKKDDTKTYSGTTYVETFVKPDNSLRGLKVLLPKPQINNTWSQLTNNEAHQVLHPLVGNKIKLKWKSSIGKGQNKKKPISSLPVTDKNNIYTLDTMLEVTAINQINGKKKWVKKLKKKVEESKGIISGGLAVNDNILAITTGLGFIFVLNKKNGEIIWSNKITAPIRAAPVISGNFILILAKDNRLYTYNISNGDLLWTHEGLEEVSTFMGSSSPVVSKGTVIVTYSSGEIYAINLPNGAVIWNDNLSKLVEKKSLENISDIRGNAVVQNEVVYVISHNGRMVAMNLNNGKRLWESNIGGIQTPWVASKFIYVLSKDNELICLTSSEGKVVWVSKLKDYIDLEKKGRLINWAGPLLAGHMLIISGSHGLIASISPYTGKYLGAINVKAPVDNQAIVANETVYFLTSEGDLLAYK
;
A
#
# COMPACT_ATOMS: atom_id res chain seq x y z
N MET A 1 -43.22 11.00 82.95
CA MET A 1 -42.49 10.55 81.75
C MET A 1 -42.99 11.38 80.57
N LYS A 2 -42.25 12.42 80.16
CA LYS A 2 -42.70 13.39 79.15
C LYS A 2 -42.06 13.09 77.78
N ILE A 3 -42.87 13.36 76.76
CA ILE A 3 -42.74 13.06 75.33
C ILE A 3 -42.28 14.32 74.56
N ASN A 4 -41.62 14.07 73.41
CA ASN A 4 -41.45 14.86 72.17
C ASN A 4 -40.39 15.98 71.99
N ASN A 5 -39.58 15.75 70.93
CA ASN A 5 -39.20 16.58 69.75
C ASN A 5 -38.76 18.05 69.99
N TYR A 6 -37.68 18.61 69.42
CA TYR A 6 -37.34 18.72 67.98
C TYR A 6 -35.96 19.43 67.77
N TYR A 7 -35.31 19.09 66.65
CA TYR A 7 -34.49 19.89 65.72
C TYR A 7 -33.04 20.44 65.98
N LEU A 8 -32.24 20.13 64.95
CA LEU A 8 -31.26 20.97 64.19
C LEU A 8 -29.77 20.93 64.55
N SER A 9 -28.96 20.35 63.63
CA SER A 9 -27.68 20.83 63.08
C SER A 9 -27.05 19.70 62.25
N ILE A 10 -27.23 19.64 60.92
CA ILE A 10 -26.38 20.19 59.85
C ILE A 10 -24.89 19.82 59.98
N ILE A 11 -24.43 18.87 59.15
CA ILE A 11 -23.24 18.90 58.27
C ILE A 11 -23.09 17.46 57.71
N TYR A 12 -23.50 17.25 56.46
CA TYR A 12 -23.14 16.04 55.69
C TYR A 12 -22.00 16.39 54.74
N PHE A 13 -20.93 15.61 54.84
CA PHE A 13 -19.72 15.71 54.05
C PHE A 13 -19.96 15.22 52.60
N LEU A 14 -19.35 15.93 51.65
CA LEU A 14 -19.27 15.70 50.20
C LEU A 14 -19.08 14.20 49.81
N ILE A 15 -19.81 13.60 48.85
CA ILE A 15 -19.81 13.79 47.36
C ILE A 15 -18.47 13.36 46.73
N PHE A 16 -18.32 12.47 45.72
CA PHE A 16 -19.21 11.77 44.77
C PHE A 16 -18.49 10.50 44.25
N PHE A 17 -19.22 9.42 43.99
CA PHE A 17 -18.83 8.39 43.03
C PHE A 17 -19.07 8.92 41.60
N LEU A 18 -18.02 9.05 40.79
CA LEU A 18 -18.16 9.30 39.35
C LEU A 18 -18.40 7.96 38.64
N THR A 19 -19.67 7.65 38.41
CA THR A 19 -20.08 6.70 37.39
C THR A 19 -20.24 7.42 36.06
N SER A 20 -19.69 6.77 35.03
CA SER A 20 -19.80 7.14 33.62
C SER A 20 -21.25 7.19 33.16
N CYS A 21 -21.66 8.28 32.50
CA CYS A 21 -22.63 8.31 31.40
C CYS A 21 -22.91 9.76 31.00
N SER A 22 -22.50 10.16 29.79
CA SER A 22 -23.19 11.12 28.92
C SER A 22 -22.35 11.38 27.67
N TYR A 23 -22.47 10.47 26.71
CA TYR A 23 -22.15 10.67 25.30
C TYR A 23 -23.51 10.94 24.65
N PHE A 24 -23.63 12.00 23.84
CA PHE A 24 -24.85 12.60 23.28
C PHE A 24 -25.57 13.63 24.16
N LYS A 25 -25.63 14.87 23.65
CA LYS A 25 -26.50 15.93 24.16
C LYS A 25 -27.34 16.45 23.00
N ASP A 26 -28.66 16.33 23.14
CA ASP A 26 -29.67 17.00 22.33
C ASP A 26 -29.80 18.49 22.72
N LYS A 27 -30.31 19.26 21.75
CA LYS A 27 -30.33 20.72 21.64
C LYS A 27 -30.92 21.49 22.83
N LYS A 28 -30.32 22.66 23.09
CA LYS A 28 -31.03 23.91 23.41
C LYS A 28 -30.41 25.06 22.64
N ASP A 29 -31.28 25.89 22.06
CA ASP A 29 -30.96 27.15 21.39
C ASP A 29 -30.26 28.10 22.36
N ASP A 30 -29.10 28.61 21.93
CA ASP A 30 -28.59 29.91 22.35
C ASP A 30 -27.77 30.47 21.19
N THR A 31 -28.25 31.60 20.67
CA THR A 31 -27.68 32.35 19.56
C THR A 31 -26.29 32.89 19.93
N LYS A 32 -25.24 32.19 19.50
CA LYS A 32 -23.91 32.77 19.29
C LYS A 32 -23.35 32.26 17.98
N THR A 33 -22.98 33.20 17.13
CA THR A 33 -22.35 33.04 15.81
C THR A 33 -21.06 32.24 15.95
N TYR A 34 -21.13 30.94 15.67
CA TYR A 34 -19.94 30.10 15.48
C TYR A 34 -19.60 30.07 13.99
N SER A 35 -18.39 30.53 13.68
CA SER A 35 -17.71 30.33 12.40
C SER A 35 -17.84 28.88 11.97
N GLY A 36 -18.42 28.66 10.80
CA GLY A 36 -18.76 27.34 10.28
C GLY A 36 -17.60 26.35 10.36
N THR A 37 -17.86 25.21 11.00
CA THR A 37 -17.18 23.97 10.67
C THR A 37 -17.48 23.65 9.21
N THR A 38 -16.58 24.07 8.32
CA THR A 38 -16.55 23.59 6.94
C THR A 38 -16.36 22.08 7.01
N TYR A 39 -17.45 21.31 6.86
CA TYR A 39 -17.34 19.95 6.38
C TYR A 39 -16.65 20.06 5.03
N VAL A 40 -15.39 19.64 4.95
CA VAL A 40 -14.72 19.53 3.65
C VAL A 40 -15.53 18.49 2.88
N GLU A 41 -16.29 18.95 1.88
CA GLU A 41 -17.11 18.08 1.03
C GLU A 41 -16.22 16.96 0.46
N THR A 42 -16.73 15.73 0.48
CA THR A 42 -16.12 14.62 -0.26
C THR A 42 -16.15 14.99 -1.74
N PHE A 43 -14.99 15.00 -2.40
CA PHE A 43 -14.91 15.35 -3.83
C PHE A 43 -15.61 14.28 -4.68
N VAL A 44 -15.58 13.03 -4.23
CA VAL A 44 -16.20 11.88 -4.90
C VAL A 44 -17.53 11.53 -4.24
N LYS A 45 -18.60 11.39 -5.02
CA LYS A 45 -19.93 11.00 -4.54
C LYS A 45 -20.33 9.63 -5.08
N PRO A 46 -21.00 8.78 -4.27
CA PRO A 46 -21.59 7.54 -4.78
C PRO A 46 -22.56 7.80 -5.93
N ASP A 47 -22.53 6.92 -6.93
CA ASP A 47 -23.40 7.01 -8.08
C ASP A 47 -24.84 6.62 -7.69
N ASN A 48 -25.80 7.51 -7.97
CA ASN A 48 -27.20 7.29 -7.63
C ASN A 48 -27.82 6.08 -8.34
N SER A 49 -27.31 5.70 -9.52
CA SER A 49 -27.78 4.52 -10.26
C SER A 49 -27.45 3.20 -9.56
N LEU A 50 -26.49 3.20 -8.63
CA LEU A 50 -26.05 2.01 -7.89
C LEU A 50 -26.71 1.89 -6.51
N ARG A 51 -27.71 2.73 -6.19
CA ARG A 51 -28.42 2.64 -4.90
C ARG A 51 -29.01 1.24 -4.70
N GLY A 52 -28.70 0.64 -3.55
CA GLY A 52 -29.16 -0.71 -3.20
C GLY A 52 -28.29 -1.85 -3.76
N LEU A 53 -27.26 -1.55 -4.57
CA LEU A 53 -26.29 -2.54 -5.00
C LEU A 53 -25.60 -3.15 -3.78
N LYS A 54 -25.69 -4.48 -3.66
CA LYS A 54 -24.96 -5.23 -2.63
C LYS A 54 -23.58 -5.59 -3.15
N VAL A 55 -22.54 -5.17 -2.43
CA VAL A 55 -21.18 -5.62 -2.69
C VAL A 55 -21.10 -7.12 -2.38
N LEU A 56 -20.64 -7.91 -3.35
CA LEU A 56 -20.46 -9.35 -3.23
C LEU A 56 -18.99 -9.68 -3.50
N LEU A 57 -18.33 -10.26 -2.49
CA LEU A 57 -16.94 -10.67 -2.58
C LEU A 57 -16.84 -12.19 -2.76
N PRO A 58 -15.78 -12.68 -3.44
CA PRO A 58 -15.46 -14.10 -3.41
C PRO A 58 -15.22 -14.57 -1.97
N LYS A 59 -15.38 -15.88 -1.72
CA LYS A 59 -15.07 -16.44 -0.39
C LYS A 59 -13.59 -16.22 -0.06
N PRO A 60 -13.24 -15.90 1.20
CA PRO A 60 -11.83 -15.80 1.59
C PRO A 60 -11.11 -17.14 1.41
N GLN A 61 -9.86 -17.09 0.97
CA GLN A 61 -9.02 -18.27 0.73
C GLN A 61 -7.66 -18.13 1.42
N ILE A 62 -7.08 -19.24 1.85
CA ILE A 62 -5.75 -19.21 2.46
C ILE A 62 -4.73 -18.79 1.39
N ASN A 63 -4.02 -17.71 1.67
CA ASN A 63 -2.88 -17.27 0.89
C ASN A 63 -1.61 -17.71 1.63
N ASN A 64 -0.77 -18.54 1.02
CA ASN A 64 0.43 -19.08 1.69
C ASN A 64 1.69 -18.27 1.41
N THR A 65 1.65 -17.37 0.42
CA THR A 65 2.82 -16.65 -0.10
C THR A 65 2.46 -15.20 -0.36
N TRP A 66 3.45 -14.33 -0.43
CA TRP A 66 3.36 -12.95 -0.90
C TRP A 66 4.69 -12.68 -1.59
N SER A 67 4.84 -13.21 -2.79
CA SER A 67 6.14 -13.31 -3.44
C SER A 67 6.68 -11.94 -3.86
N GLN A 68 5.80 -10.99 -4.16
CA GLN A 68 6.14 -9.71 -4.80
C GLN A 68 5.24 -8.58 -4.28
N LEU A 69 5.43 -7.36 -4.78
CA LEU A 69 4.55 -6.22 -4.48
C LEU A 69 3.08 -6.62 -4.74
N THR A 70 2.18 -6.33 -3.80
CA THR A 70 0.76 -6.71 -3.89
C THR A 70 0.53 -8.20 -4.21
N ASN A 71 1.43 -9.08 -3.74
CA ASN A 71 1.40 -10.55 -3.72
C ASN A 71 2.03 -11.32 -4.88
N ASN A 72 1.74 -10.99 -6.14
CA ASN A 72 2.25 -11.73 -7.31
C ASN A 72 2.61 -10.77 -8.46
N GLU A 73 3.12 -11.30 -9.57
CA GLU A 73 3.55 -10.52 -10.73
C GLU A 73 2.41 -9.73 -11.38
N ALA A 74 1.16 -10.15 -11.21
CA ALA A 74 -0.03 -9.42 -11.70
C ALA A 74 -0.57 -8.40 -10.67
N HIS A 75 0.10 -8.25 -9.53
CA HIS A 75 -0.36 -7.50 -8.35
C HIS A 75 -1.75 -7.91 -7.87
N GLN A 76 -2.08 -9.19 -8.03
CA GLN A 76 -3.42 -9.72 -7.76
C GLN A 76 -3.49 -10.46 -6.42
N VAL A 77 -4.45 -10.04 -5.60
CA VAL A 77 -4.94 -10.81 -4.44
C VAL A 77 -6.45 -10.71 -4.40
N LEU A 78 -7.13 -11.86 -4.46
CA LEU A 78 -8.59 -11.87 -4.51
C LEU A 78 -9.20 -11.53 -3.14
N HIS A 79 -8.99 -12.40 -2.15
CA HIS A 79 -9.55 -12.25 -0.81
C HIS A 79 -8.85 -13.24 0.15
N PRO A 80 -7.74 -12.85 0.81
CA PRO A 80 -7.03 -13.72 1.72
C PRO A 80 -7.86 -13.94 3.00
N LEU A 81 -7.87 -15.18 3.48
CA LEU A 81 -8.53 -15.57 4.72
C LEU A 81 -7.74 -15.01 5.90
N VAL A 82 -8.43 -14.32 6.81
CA VAL A 82 -7.93 -13.85 8.10
C VAL A 82 -9.09 -13.94 9.09
N GLY A 83 -8.81 -14.24 10.35
CA GLY A 83 -9.84 -14.24 11.39
C GLY A 83 -10.42 -12.84 11.63
N ASN A 84 -11.70 -12.74 11.98
CA ASN A 84 -12.38 -11.45 12.20
C ASN A 84 -11.88 -10.72 13.46
N LYS A 85 -11.05 -11.36 14.28
CA LYS A 85 -10.42 -10.79 15.49
C LYS A 85 -8.96 -11.23 15.53
N ILE A 86 -8.07 -10.33 15.15
CA ILE A 86 -6.63 -10.59 15.14
C ILE A 86 -5.97 -10.12 16.43
N LYS A 87 -4.96 -10.86 16.92
CA LYS A 87 -4.12 -10.45 18.05
C LYS A 87 -2.65 -10.54 17.68
N LEU A 88 -1.82 -9.70 18.30
CA LEU A 88 -0.36 -9.78 18.15
C LEU A 88 0.13 -11.16 18.61
N LYS A 89 0.80 -11.88 17.72
CA LYS A 89 1.42 -13.19 18.00
C LYS A 89 2.89 -13.05 18.33
N TRP A 90 3.61 -12.29 17.52
CA TRP A 90 5.02 -12.01 17.72
C TRP A 90 5.42 -10.68 17.09
N LYS A 91 6.54 -10.15 17.57
CA LYS A 91 7.23 -8.97 17.07
C LYS A 91 8.69 -9.33 16.83
N SER A 92 9.25 -8.93 15.69
CA SER A 92 10.65 -9.19 15.35
C SER A 92 11.27 -7.95 14.72
N SER A 93 12.44 -7.53 15.20
CA SER A 93 13.16 -6.40 14.62
C SER A 93 13.82 -6.82 13.30
N ILE A 94 13.63 -6.04 12.25
CA ILE A 94 14.24 -6.28 10.92
C ILE A 94 15.62 -5.64 10.77
N GLY A 95 16.10 -4.94 11.80
CA GLY A 95 17.30 -4.11 11.73
C GLY A 95 16.95 -2.63 11.94
N LYS A 96 17.45 -1.75 11.08
CA LYS A 96 17.29 -0.31 11.22
C LYS A 96 16.00 0.21 10.56
N GLY A 97 15.16 0.83 11.38
CA GLY A 97 13.99 1.60 10.96
C GLY A 97 14.29 2.78 10.03
N GLN A 98 13.22 3.45 9.61
CA GLN A 98 13.27 4.65 8.79
C GLN A 98 13.66 5.91 9.57
N ASN A 99 14.17 6.89 8.83
CA ASN A 99 14.33 8.26 9.30
C ASN A 99 14.04 9.24 8.15
N LYS A 100 14.03 10.55 8.42
CA LYS A 100 13.71 11.58 7.41
C LYS A 100 14.51 11.48 6.10
N LYS A 101 15.75 10.95 6.15
CA LYS A 101 16.64 10.82 4.98
C LYS A 101 16.60 9.41 4.35
N LYS A 102 16.10 8.41 5.08
CA LYS A 102 16.09 7.01 4.67
C LYS A 102 14.72 6.39 4.98
N PRO A 103 13.74 6.49 4.07
CA PRO A 103 12.47 5.79 4.21
C PRO A 103 12.66 4.27 4.08
N ILE A 104 11.78 3.50 4.71
CA ILE A 104 11.58 2.09 4.35
C ILE A 104 10.56 2.09 3.22
N SER A 105 11.02 1.75 2.01
CA SER A 105 10.18 1.62 0.81
C SER A 105 9.97 0.16 0.38
N SER A 106 10.73 -0.78 0.97
CA SER A 106 10.58 -2.20 0.70
C SER A 106 9.47 -2.79 1.56
N LEU A 107 8.44 -3.32 0.92
CA LEU A 107 7.48 -4.20 1.59
C LEU A 107 8.12 -5.56 1.88
N PRO A 108 7.75 -6.22 3.00
CA PRO A 108 8.13 -7.60 3.22
C PRO A 108 7.56 -8.50 2.10
N VAL A 109 8.29 -9.55 1.78
CA VAL A 109 7.80 -10.64 0.91
C VAL A 109 7.88 -11.95 1.66
N THR A 110 7.03 -12.91 1.31
CA THR A 110 6.96 -14.17 2.04
C THR A 110 6.77 -15.36 1.11
N ASP A 111 7.47 -16.46 1.40
CA ASP A 111 7.17 -17.75 0.81
C ASP A 111 6.25 -18.56 1.76
N LYS A 112 6.21 -19.89 1.67
CA LYS A 112 5.38 -20.73 2.54
C LYS A 112 5.86 -20.79 4.00
N ASN A 113 7.13 -20.49 4.26
CA ASN A 113 7.80 -20.77 5.54
C ASN A 113 8.42 -19.53 6.19
N ASN A 114 8.91 -18.59 5.37
CA ASN A 114 9.72 -17.47 5.80
C ASN A 114 9.16 -16.16 5.25
N ILE A 115 9.35 -15.10 6.03
CA ILE A 115 9.15 -13.72 5.62
C ILE A 115 10.52 -13.06 5.51
N TYR A 116 10.73 -12.33 4.42
CA TYR A 116 11.97 -11.66 4.05
C TYR A 116 11.76 -10.16 4.13
N THR A 117 12.70 -9.48 4.78
CA THR A 117 12.66 -8.04 5.00
C THR A 117 13.98 -7.39 4.62
N LEU A 118 13.92 -6.09 4.31
CA LEU A 118 15.07 -5.26 3.97
C LEU A 118 15.00 -3.99 4.82
N ASP A 119 16.07 -3.67 5.53
CA ASP A 119 16.15 -2.47 6.35
C ASP A 119 16.78 -1.28 5.59
N THR A 120 16.86 -0.11 6.25
CA THR A 120 17.44 1.11 5.66
C THR A 120 18.96 1.11 5.53
N MET A 121 19.63 0.05 5.98
CA MET A 121 21.07 -0.16 5.93
C MET A 121 21.47 -1.33 5.01
N LEU A 122 20.52 -1.81 4.18
CA LEU A 122 20.67 -2.97 3.30
C LEU A 122 21.02 -4.26 4.04
N GLU A 123 20.46 -4.43 5.23
CA GLU A 123 20.40 -5.71 5.93
C GLU A 123 19.14 -6.45 5.48
N VAL A 124 19.35 -7.64 4.92
CA VAL A 124 18.30 -8.57 4.52
C VAL A 124 18.13 -9.58 5.63
N THR A 125 16.90 -9.75 6.11
CA THR A 125 16.60 -10.68 7.20
C THR A 125 15.55 -11.68 6.76
N ALA A 126 15.84 -12.98 6.92
CA ALA A 126 14.84 -14.04 6.79
C ALA A 126 14.32 -14.43 8.17
N ILE A 127 13.01 -14.45 8.34
CA ILE A 127 12.31 -14.68 9.60
C ILE A 127 11.36 -15.85 9.42
N ASN A 128 11.31 -16.77 10.38
CA ASN A 128 10.32 -17.84 10.40
C ASN A 128 8.92 -17.26 10.66
N GLN A 129 7.95 -17.54 9.77
CA GLN A 129 6.61 -16.96 9.86
C GLN A 129 5.82 -17.37 11.11
N ILE A 130 6.09 -18.56 11.64
CA ILE A 130 5.32 -19.15 12.75
C ILE A 130 5.72 -18.49 14.08
N ASN A 131 7.02 -18.32 14.31
CA ASN A 131 7.55 -17.93 15.62
C ASN A 131 8.32 -16.60 15.65
N GLY A 132 8.50 -15.94 14.50
CA GLY A 132 9.20 -14.65 14.41
C GLY A 132 10.71 -14.70 14.62
N LYS A 133 11.31 -15.90 14.74
CA LYS A 133 12.77 -16.07 14.91
C LYS A 133 13.50 -15.85 13.59
N LYS A 134 14.61 -15.09 13.65
CA LYS A 134 15.51 -14.90 12.51
C LYS A 134 16.17 -16.23 12.14
N LYS A 135 16.16 -16.58 10.85
CA LYS A 135 16.87 -17.74 10.30
C LYS A 135 18.27 -17.36 9.83
N TRP A 136 18.37 -16.27 9.08
CA TRP A 136 19.64 -15.72 8.63
C TRP A 136 19.53 -14.22 8.43
N VAL A 137 20.69 -13.56 8.45
CA VAL A 137 20.84 -12.12 8.23
C VAL A 137 22.00 -11.89 7.26
N LYS A 138 21.79 -11.06 6.24
CA LYS A 138 22.81 -10.73 5.23
C LYS A 138 22.95 -9.22 5.08
N LYS A 139 24.14 -8.70 5.35
CA LYS A 139 24.47 -7.28 5.12
C LYS A 139 25.01 -7.08 3.72
N LEU A 140 24.28 -6.35 2.87
CA LEU A 140 24.71 -6.03 1.50
C LEU A 140 25.59 -4.78 1.43
N LYS A 141 25.59 -3.93 2.47
CA LYS A 141 26.35 -2.67 2.54
C LYS A 141 27.84 -2.82 2.20
N LYS A 142 28.50 -3.93 2.56
CA LYS A 142 29.94 -4.11 2.27
C LYS A 142 30.26 -4.05 0.76
N LYS A 143 29.28 -4.27 -0.12
CA LYS A 143 29.42 -4.16 -1.58
C LYS A 143 28.99 -2.80 -2.13
N VAL A 144 28.51 -1.89 -1.28
CA VAL A 144 27.93 -0.60 -1.65
C VAL A 144 28.75 0.50 -0.96
N GLU A 145 29.47 1.32 -1.73
CA GLU A 145 30.30 2.40 -1.19
C GLU A 145 29.53 3.30 -0.21
N GLU A 146 30.15 3.60 0.92
CA GLU A 146 29.47 4.17 2.10
C GLU A 146 28.97 5.63 1.95
N SER A 147 29.30 6.30 0.85
CA SER A 147 29.27 7.77 0.74
C SER A 147 27.92 8.39 0.34
N LYS A 148 26.91 7.60 -0.05
CA LYS A 148 25.60 8.13 -0.48
C LYS A 148 24.47 7.51 0.33
N GLY A 149 23.61 8.36 0.92
CA GLY A 149 22.44 7.94 1.68
C GLY A 149 21.65 6.88 0.93
N ILE A 150 21.52 5.70 1.53
CA ILE A 150 20.90 4.56 0.88
C ILE A 150 19.38 4.65 1.04
N ILE A 151 18.67 4.73 -0.08
CA ILE A 151 17.22 4.48 -0.14
C ILE A 151 17.04 2.98 -0.38
N SER A 152 16.20 2.32 0.42
CA SER A 152 15.85 0.92 0.23
C SER A 152 15.08 0.74 -1.10
N GLY A 153 15.40 -0.28 -1.89
CA GLY A 153 14.61 -0.61 -3.07
C GLY A 153 13.42 -1.48 -2.66
N GLY A 154 13.25 -2.63 -3.31
CA GLY A 154 12.24 -3.62 -2.92
C GLY A 154 12.74 -5.05 -3.00
N LEU A 155 11.84 -5.98 -2.70
CA LEU A 155 12.09 -7.41 -2.61
C LEU A 155 11.12 -8.17 -3.51
N ALA A 156 11.58 -9.27 -4.09
CA ALA A 156 10.73 -10.31 -4.67
C ALA A 156 11.35 -11.68 -4.39
N VAL A 157 10.51 -12.69 -4.14
CA VAL A 157 10.94 -14.05 -3.79
C VAL A 157 10.21 -15.08 -4.63
N ASN A 158 10.91 -16.12 -5.07
CA ASN A 158 10.28 -17.31 -5.65
C ASN A 158 10.70 -18.57 -4.88
N ASP A 159 10.55 -19.75 -5.47
CA ASP A 159 10.87 -21.00 -4.79
C ASP A 159 12.36 -21.17 -4.44
N ASN A 160 13.26 -20.49 -5.14
CA ASN A 160 14.71 -20.70 -5.02
C ASN A 160 15.48 -19.43 -4.64
N ILE A 161 15.03 -18.26 -5.09
CA ILE A 161 15.79 -17.03 -5.00
C ILE A 161 15.04 -15.90 -4.30
N LEU A 162 15.80 -14.93 -3.80
CA LEU A 162 15.34 -13.63 -3.33
C LEU A 162 16.04 -12.55 -4.16
N ALA A 163 15.27 -11.80 -4.94
CA ALA A 163 15.73 -10.65 -5.72
C ALA A 163 15.54 -9.36 -4.92
N ILE A 164 16.55 -8.48 -4.98
CA ILE A 164 16.63 -7.26 -4.17
C ILE A 164 17.15 -6.13 -5.05
N THR A 165 16.47 -4.99 -4.99
CA THR A 165 16.91 -3.75 -5.63
C THR A 165 17.27 -2.70 -4.60
N THR A 166 18.05 -1.70 -5.00
CA THR A 166 18.47 -0.61 -4.12
C THR A 166 18.38 0.74 -4.82
N GLY A 167 18.19 1.82 -4.04
CA GLY A 167 18.21 3.19 -4.52
C GLY A 167 19.52 3.65 -5.15
N LEU A 168 20.58 2.84 -5.08
CA LEU A 168 21.89 3.09 -5.68
C LEU A 168 22.11 2.33 -7.00
N GLY A 169 21.07 1.70 -7.55
CA GLY A 169 21.13 1.00 -8.83
C GLY A 169 21.67 -0.43 -8.73
N PHE A 170 21.94 -0.94 -7.52
CA PHE A 170 22.33 -2.33 -7.35
C PHE A 170 21.14 -3.28 -7.39
N ILE A 171 21.40 -4.43 -8.00
CA ILE A 171 20.50 -5.57 -8.16
C ILE A 171 21.22 -6.77 -7.55
N PHE A 172 20.62 -7.41 -6.57
CA PHE A 172 21.16 -8.62 -5.95
C PHE A 172 20.17 -9.76 -6.10
N VAL A 173 20.67 -10.93 -6.49
CA VAL A 173 19.92 -12.18 -6.42
C VAL A 173 20.60 -13.10 -5.45
N LEU A 174 19.86 -13.53 -4.44
CA LEU A 174 20.35 -14.36 -3.36
C LEU A 174 19.70 -15.73 -3.41
N ASN A 175 20.44 -16.74 -2.97
CA ASN A 175 19.87 -18.01 -2.60
C ASN A 175 18.99 -17.81 -1.36
N LYS A 176 17.70 -18.13 -1.51
CA LYS A 176 16.68 -17.92 -0.48
C LYS A 176 16.97 -18.66 0.84
N LYS A 177 17.64 -19.83 0.75
CA LYS A 177 17.86 -20.72 1.90
C LYS A 177 18.92 -20.20 2.85
N ASN A 178 20.02 -19.65 2.31
CA ASN A 178 21.21 -19.28 3.10
C ASN A 178 21.62 -17.80 2.95
N GLY A 179 21.01 -17.02 2.05
CA GLY A 179 21.35 -15.62 1.82
C GLY A 179 22.68 -15.42 1.08
N GLU A 180 23.22 -16.43 0.43
CA GLU A 180 24.39 -16.29 -0.45
C GLU A 180 24.00 -15.56 -1.73
N ILE A 181 24.88 -14.69 -2.22
CA ILE A 181 24.65 -13.96 -3.46
C ILE A 181 24.96 -14.91 -4.61
N ILE A 182 23.96 -15.18 -5.46
CA ILE A 182 24.12 -15.95 -6.69
C ILE A 182 24.77 -15.06 -7.74
N TRP A 183 24.19 -13.88 -7.97
CA TRP A 183 24.75 -12.86 -8.85
C TRP A 183 24.35 -11.46 -8.38
N SER A 184 25.06 -10.44 -8.87
CA SER A 184 24.74 -9.04 -8.63
C SER A 184 25.11 -8.18 -9.82
N ASN A 185 24.23 -7.24 -10.17
CA ASN A 185 24.45 -6.25 -11.21
C ASN A 185 24.31 -4.83 -10.67
N LYS A 186 24.82 -3.86 -11.43
CA LYS A 186 24.69 -2.44 -11.14
C LYS A 186 24.29 -1.69 -12.40
N ILE A 187 23.24 -0.88 -12.30
CA ILE A 187 22.87 0.11 -13.31
C ILE A 187 23.21 1.52 -12.82
N THR A 188 23.25 2.48 -13.74
CA THR A 188 23.59 3.88 -13.45
C THR A 188 22.45 4.64 -12.77
N ALA A 189 21.21 4.24 -13.04
CA ALA A 189 20.02 4.89 -12.52
C ALA A 189 19.59 4.35 -11.15
N PRO A 190 19.06 5.21 -10.24
CA PRO A 190 18.44 4.78 -9.01
C PRO A 190 17.26 3.83 -9.24
N ILE A 191 17.13 2.78 -8.42
CA ILE A 191 15.96 1.89 -8.43
C ILE A 191 15.14 2.11 -7.15
N ARG A 192 13.86 2.44 -7.30
CA ARG A 192 12.93 2.60 -6.17
C ARG A 192 11.88 1.50 -6.10
N ALA A 193 11.73 0.72 -7.18
CA ALA A 193 10.72 -0.32 -7.31
C ALA A 193 11.18 -1.65 -6.75
N ALA A 194 10.20 -2.45 -6.32
CA ALA A 194 10.44 -3.87 -6.14
C ALA A 194 10.73 -4.50 -7.52
N PRO A 195 11.68 -5.45 -7.60
CA PRO A 195 11.85 -6.24 -8.81
C PRO A 195 10.60 -7.11 -9.03
N VAL A 196 10.36 -7.48 -10.28
CA VAL A 196 9.32 -8.46 -10.63
C VAL A 196 9.97 -9.72 -11.20
N ILE A 197 9.72 -10.84 -10.57
CA ILE A 197 10.10 -12.18 -11.02
C ILE A 197 8.92 -12.78 -11.79
N SER A 198 9.14 -13.17 -13.04
CA SER A 198 8.17 -13.94 -13.81
C SER A 198 8.89 -14.99 -14.63
N GLY A 199 8.68 -16.27 -14.33
CA GLY A 199 9.42 -17.37 -14.94
C GLY A 199 10.94 -17.19 -14.82
N ASN A 200 11.63 -17.12 -15.97
CA ASN A 200 13.08 -16.92 -16.03
C ASN A 200 13.52 -15.44 -16.09
N PHE A 201 12.60 -14.51 -15.89
CA PHE A 201 12.86 -13.08 -16.05
C PHE A 201 12.82 -12.35 -14.70
N ILE A 202 13.74 -11.40 -14.51
CA ILE A 202 13.67 -10.37 -13.48
C ILE A 202 13.53 -9.01 -14.17
N LEU A 203 12.44 -8.32 -13.89
CA LEU A 203 12.12 -7.00 -14.43
C LEU A 203 12.36 -5.93 -13.38
N ILE A 204 13.00 -4.84 -13.79
CA ILE A 204 13.42 -3.77 -12.91
C ILE A 204 13.11 -2.44 -13.57
N LEU A 205 12.22 -1.68 -12.94
CA LEU A 205 11.91 -0.31 -13.37
C LEU A 205 12.79 0.68 -12.59
N ALA A 206 13.66 1.37 -13.33
CA ALA A 206 14.51 2.39 -12.78
C ALA A 206 13.85 3.78 -12.86
N LYS A 207 14.42 4.73 -12.12
CA LYS A 207 13.88 6.09 -11.97
C LYS A 207 13.95 6.92 -13.26
N ASP A 208 14.84 6.56 -14.19
CA ASP A 208 15.04 7.18 -15.50
C ASP A 208 14.01 6.69 -16.55
N ASN A 209 12.90 6.09 -16.13
CA ASN A 209 11.90 5.49 -17.01
C ASN A 209 12.47 4.41 -17.95
N ARG A 210 13.53 3.70 -17.54
CA ARG A 210 13.99 2.49 -18.23
C ARG A 210 13.59 1.22 -17.47
N LEU A 211 12.97 0.30 -18.19
CA LEU A 211 12.67 -1.06 -17.77
C LEU A 211 13.82 -1.96 -18.24
N TYR A 212 14.45 -2.66 -17.30
CA TYR A 212 15.50 -3.62 -17.56
C TYR A 212 14.97 -5.03 -17.29
N THR A 213 15.26 -5.95 -18.21
CA THR A 213 14.87 -7.35 -18.05
C THR A 213 16.12 -8.23 -18.07
N TYR A 214 16.31 -8.99 -16.99
CA TYR A 214 17.45 -9.86 -16.78
C TYR A 214 17.04 -11.33 -16.75
N ASN A 215 17.95 -12.20 -17.15
CA ASN A 215 17.84 -13.64 -16.90
C ASN A 215 18.04 -13.92 -15.40
N ILE A 216 17.08 -14.64 -14.81
CA ILE A 216 17.07 -14.94 -13.37
C ILE A 216 18.25 -15.77 -12.88
N SER A 217 18.82 -16.62 -13.75
CA SER A 217 19.81 -17.64 -13.37
C SER A 217 21.23 -17.07 -13.36
N ASN A 218 21.58 -16.27 -14.35
CA ASN A 218 22.95 -15.77 -14.54
C ASN A 218 23.07 -14.23 -14.46
N GLY A 219 21.96 -13.50 -14.49
CA GLY A 219 21.97 -12.04 -14.45
C GLY A 219 22.28 -11.39 -15.80
N ASP A 220 22.22 -12.11 -16.92
CA ASP A 220 22.42 -11.51 -18.25
C ASP A 220 21.29 -10.54 -18.57
N LEU A 221 21.62 -9.37 -19.11
CA LEU A 221 20.63 -8.44 -19.62
C LEU A 221 20.04 -9.01 -20.91
N LEU A 222 18.72 -9.25 -20.92
CA LEU A 222 18.01 -9.81 -22.07
C LEU A 222 17.51 -8.72 -23.01
N TRP A 223 16.83 -7.71 -22.45
CA TRP A 223 16.33 -6.56 -23.21
C TRP A 223 16.04 -5.39 -22.27
N THR A 224 15.91 -4.20 -22.85
CA THR A 224 15.50 -2.97 -22.16
C THR A 224 14.41 -2.26 -22.95
N HIS A 225 13.53 -1.56 -22.25
CA HIS A 225 12.57 -0.65 -22.86
C HIS A 225 12.62 0.70 -22.13
N GLU A 226 12.58 1.80 -22.88
CA GLU A 226 12.73 3.15 -22.36
C GLU A 226 11.49 3.98 -22.71
N GLY A 227 10.94 4.65 -21.71
CA GLY A 227 9.92 5.69 -21.88
C GLY A 227 10.57 7.08 -21.96
N LEU A 228 9.74 8.12 -22.05
CA LEU A 228 10.20 9.51 -22.06
C LEU A 228 10.89 9.88 -20.74
N GLU A 229 12.03 10.54 -20.83
CA GLU A 229 12.77 11.04 -19.66
C GLU A 229 12.02 12.20 -18.99
N GLU A 230 11.91 12.17 -17.66
CA GLU A 230 11.35 13.28 -16.88
C GLU A 230 12.28 13.76 -15.75
N VAL A 231 12.46 15.08 -15.70
CA VAL A 231 13.37 15.76 -14.75
C VAL A 231 12.77 15.84 -13.33
N SER A 232 11.45 15.81 -13.17
CA SER A 232 10.76 16.03 -11.89
C SER A 232 10.01 14.80 -11.42
N THR A 233 10.71 13.89 -10.74
CA THR A 233 10.12 12.65 -10.23
C THR A 233 9.95 12.68 -8.72
N PHE A 234 8.68 12.75 -8.27
CA PHE A 234 8.28 12.68 -6.87
C PHE A 234 8.71 11.37 -6.20
N MET A 235 8.57 11.31 -4.87
CA MET A 235 8.94 10.14 -4.07
C MET A 235 7.83 9.08 -4.19
N GLY A 236 8.04 8.08 -5.03
CA GLY A 236 7.15 6.92 -5.17
C GLY A 236 7.73 5.89 -6.14
N SER A 237 7.20 4.67 -6.13
CA SER A 237 7.60 3.65 -7.08
C SER A 237 6.41 2.92 -7.67
N SER A 238 6.28 2.97 -8.99
CA SER A 238 5.49 1.97 -9.74
C SER A 238 6.36 0.72 -9.91
N SER A 239 5.76 -0.45 -9.89
CA SER A 239 6.42 -1.69 -10.33
C SER A 239 5.65 -2.21 -11.55
N PRO A 240 6.34 -2.78 -12.55
CA PRO A 240 5.65 -3.36 -13.70
C PRO A 240 4.74 -4.50 -13.24
N VAL A 241 3.73 -4.83 -14.04
CA VAL A 241 2.92 -6.03 -13.82
C VAL A 241 3.09 -6.98 -14.98
N VAL A 242 3.11 -8.27 -14.70
CA VAL A 242 3.23 -9.31 -15.72
C VAL A 242 2.00 -10.22 -15.65
N SER A 243 1.37 -10.45 -16.79
CA SER A 243 0.27 -11.39 -16.92
C SER A 243 0.28 -12.01 -18.31
N LYS A 244 0.17 -13.35 -18.39
CA LYS A 244 0.12 -14.11 -19.65
C LYS A 244 1.25 -13.75 -20.64
N GLY A 245 2.47 -13.54 -20.16
CA GLY A 245 3.62 -13.16 -20.99
C GLY A 245 3.60 -11.72 -21.50
N THR A 246 2.68 -10.89 -21.02
CA THR A 246 2.63 -9.45 -21.29
C THR A 246 3.05 -8.69 -20.04
N VAL A 247 3.99 -7.75 -20.20
CA VAL A 247 4.43 -6.80 -19.18
C VAL A 247 3.66 -5.50 -19.41
N ILE A 248 2.94 -5.03 -18.40
CA ILE A 248 2.46 -3.64 -18.38
C ILE A 248 3.44 -2.82 -17.54
N VAL A 249 3.98 -1.77 -18.16
CA VAL A 249 4.83 -0.80 -17.49
C VAL A 249 4.20 0.58 -17.60
N THR A 250 4.26 1.33 -16.50
CA THR A 250 3.80 2.70 -16.42
C THR A 250 4.99 3.59 -16.08
N TYR A 251 5.30 4.52 -16.98
CA TYR A 251 6.37 5.47 -16.80
C TYR A 251 5.89 6.73 -16.11
N SER A 252 6.81 7.45 -15.47
CA SER A 252 6.44 8.68 -14.75
C SER A 252 5.89 9.78 -15.67
N SER A 253 6.27 9.77 -16.95
CA SER A 253 5.72 10.59 -18.04
C SER A 253 4.22 10.37 -18.32
N GLY A 254 3.63 9.32 -17.73
CA GLY A 254 2.24 8.92 -17.95
C GLY A 254 2.03 7.98 -19.12
N GLU A 255 3.11 7.57 -19.78
CA GLU A 255 3.04 6.52 -20.79
C GLU A 255 2.78 5.16 -20.14
N ILE A 256 1.93 4.38 -20.78
CA ILE A 256 1.68 2.98 -20.49
C ILE A 256 2.09 2.17 -21.70
N TYR A 257 2.86 1.12 -21.48
CA TYR A 257 3.21 0.16 -22.52
C TYR A 257 2.80 -1.24 -22.10
N ALA A 258 2.24 -1.99 -23.05
CA ALA A 258 2.23 -3.45 -23.00
C ALA A 258 3.37 -3.98 -23.85
N ILE A 259 4.19 -4.84 -23.24
CA ILE A 259 5.43 -5.35 -23.82
C ILE A 259 5.41 -6.86 -23.75
N ASN A 260 5.81 -7.53 -24.82
CA ASN A 260 6.01 -8.97 -24.85
C ASN A 260 7.20 -9.35 -23.95
N LEU A 261 6.94 -10.13 -22.89
CA LEU A 261 7.96 -10.48 -21.89
C LEU A 261 9.19 -11.21 -22.48
N PRO A 262 9.04 -12.19 -23.37
CA PRO A 262 10.20 -12.88 -23.96
C PRO A 262 11.21 -11.99 -24.69
N ASN A 263 10.75 -11.00 -25.46
CA ASN A 263 11.63 -10.29 -26.42
C ASN A 263 11.61 -8.77 -26.30
N GLY A 264 10.79 -8.19 -25.42
CA GLY A 264 10.73 -6.74 -25.23
C GLY A 264 9.97 -5.98 -26.32
N ALA A 265 9.29 -6.67 -27.24
CA ALA A 265 8.51 -6.01 -28.30
C ALA A 265 7.25 -5.34 -27.75
N VAL A 266 7.00 -4.10 -28.16
CA VAL A 266 5.78 -3.37 -27.79
C VAL A 266 4.57 -4.02 -28.49
N ILE A 267 3.56 -4.37 -27.70
CA ILE A 267 2.26 -4.87 -28.18
C ILE A 267 1.32 -3.70 -28.44
N TRP A 268 1.21 -2.79 -27.48
CA TRP A 268 0.46 -1.54 -27.58
C TRP A 268 1.01 -0.53 -26.58
N ASN A 269 0.70 0.75 -26.81
CA ASN A 269 1.01 1.82 -25.87
C ASN A 269 -0.16 2.83 -25.80
N ASP A 270 -0.23 3.54 -24.69
CA ASP A 270 -1.20 4.61 -24.45
C ASP A 270 -0.56 5.68 -23.54
N ASN A 271 -1.19 6.84 -23.42
CA ASN A 271 -0.74 7.91 -22.55
C ASN A 271 -1.89 8.43 -21.66
N LEU A 272 -1.68 8.36 -20.35
CA LEU A 272 -2.63 8.84 -19.34
C LEU A 272 -2.50 10.35 -19.05
N SER A 273 -1.42 10.97 -19.48
CA SER A 273 -1.26 12.42 -19.41
C SER A 273 -2.36 13.10 -20.20
N LYS A 274 -3.03 14.04 -19.52
CA LYS A 274 -3.87 15.00 -20.21
C LYS A 274 -2.90 15.95 -20.91
N LEU A 275 -3.11 16.23 -22.20
CA LEU A 275 -2.56 17.42 -22.86
C LEU A 275 -3.13 18.63 -22.10
N VAL A 276 -2.54 18.97 -20.95
CA VAL A 276 -2.88 20.20 -20.23
C VAL A 276 -2.11 21.30 -20.94
N GLU A 277 -2.84 22.20 -21.60
CA GLU A 277 -2.27 23.44 -22.13
C GLU A 277 -1.45 24.11 -21.02
N LYS A 278 -0.14 24.28 -21.28
CA LYS A 278 0.88 24.84 -20.39
C LYS A 278 0.44 26.18 -19.78
N LYS A 279 -0.23 26.17 -18.62
CA LYS A 279 -0.55 27.42 -17.90
C LYS A 279 -0.26 27.44 -16.39
N SER A 280 0.30 26.40 -15.78
CA SER A 280 0.77 26.54 -14.39
C SER A 280 1.93 25.62 -14.05
N LEU A 281 2.93 26.20 -13.37
CA LEU A 281 4.12 25.54 -12.80
C LEU A 281 3.79 24.57 -11.64
N GLU A 282 2.51 24.42 -11.29
CA GLU A 282 2.03 23.53 -10.22
C GLU A 282 1.68 22.11 -10.70
N ASN A 283 1.66 21.88 -12.02
CA ASN A 283 1.39 20.57 -12.60
C ASN A 283 2.69 19.83 -12.87
N ILE A 284 3.32 19.29 -11.82
CA ILE A 284 4.29 18.21 -12.01
C ILE A 284 3.52 17.06 -12.64
N SER A 285 3.95 16.61 -13.83
CA SER A 285 3.43 15.49 -14.60
C SER A 285 3.73 14.14 -13.93
N ASP A 286 3.54 14.03 -12.61
CA ASP A 286 3.82 12.80 -11.89
C ASP A 286 2.68 11.79 -12.09
N ILE A 287 2.67 11.16 -13.25
CA ILE A 287 1.67 10.18 -13.65
C ILE A 287 2.25 8.79 -13.43
N ARG A 288 2.62 8.51 -12.19
CA ARG A 288 2.92 7.12 -11.82
C ARG A 288 1.61 6.36 -11.74
N GLY A 289 1.43 5.40 -12.65
CA GLY A 289 0.26 4.53 -12.65
C GLY A 289 0.53 3.25 -11.88
N ASN A 290 -0.04 3.03 -10.69
CA ASN A 290 0.01 1.67 -10.13
C ASN A 290 -0.96 0.79 -10.91
N ALA A 291 -0.47 -0.33 -11.42
CA ALA A 291 -1.24 -1.25 -12.25
C ALA A 291 -1.56 -2.56 -11.50
N VAL A 292 -2.68 -3.16 -11.85
CA VAL A 292 -3.09 -4.52 -11.46
C VAL A 292 -3.84 -5.16 -12.61
N VAL A 293 -3.61 -6.45 -12.84
CA VAL A 293 -4.28 -7.19 -13.92
C VAL A 293 -5.22 -8.23 -13.33
N GLN A 294 -6.49 -8.18 -13.73
CA GLN A 294 -7.45 -9.23 -13.41
C GLN A 294 -8.38 -9.48 -14.61
N ASN A 295 -8.57 -10.75 -14.98
CA ASN A 295 -9.48 -11.18 -16.05
C ASN A 295 -9.22 -10.45 -17.38
N GLU A 296 -7.95 -10.32 -17.79
CA GLU A 296 -7.53 -9.62 -19.03
C GLU A 296 -7.85 -8.12 -19.04
N VAL A 297 -8.17 -7.55 -17.89
CA VAL A 297 -8.33 -6.11 -17.70
C VAL A 297 -7.17 -5.59 -16.87
N VAL A 298 -6.51 -4.55 -17.38
CA VAL A 298 -5.49 -3.78 -16.70
C VAL A 298 -6.18 -2.58 -16.05
N TYR A 299 -6.11 -2.49 -14.72
CA TYR A 299 -6.56 -1.32 -13.99
C TYR A 299 -5.34 -0.51 -13.60
N VAL A 300 -5.29 0.74 -14.06
CA VAL A 300 -4.18 1.65 -13.77
C VAL A 300 -4.72 2.86 -13.05
N ILE A 301 -4.15 3.18 -11.89
CA ILE A 301 -4.46 4.40 -11.14
C ILE A 301 -3.27 5.33 -11.07
N SER A 302 -3.48 6.55 -11.51
CA SER A 302 -2.48 7.62 -11.52
C SER A 302 -2.61 8.51 -10.29
N HIS A 303 -1.47 9.04 -9.83
CA HIS A 303 -1.43 10.08 -8.79
C HIS A 303 -2.14 11.37 -9.21
N ASN A 304 -2.21 11.69 -10.52
CA ASN A 304 -2.77 12.94 -11.03
C ASN A 304 -4.32 13.00 -11.05
N GLY A 305 -5.02 12.03 -10.47
CA GLY A 305 -6.48 12.08 -10.40
C GLY A 305 -7.22 11.25 -11.46
N ARG A 306 -6.57 10.26 -12.09
CA ARG A 306 -7.19 9.43 -13.13
C ARG A 306 -7.00 7.94 -12.87
N MET A 307 -8.05 7.18 -13.07
CA MET A 307 -8.01 5.72 -13.10
C MET A 307 -8.63 5.23 -14.40
N VAL A 308 -8.00 4.25 -15.03
CA VAL A 308 -8.49 3.64 -16.26
C VAL A 308 -8.58 2.12 -16.11
N ALA A 309 -9.53 1.54 -16.82
CA ALA A 309 -9.49 0.12 -17.15
C ALA A 309 -9.23 -0.06 -18.64
N MET A 310 -8.33 -0.96 -18.98
CA MET A 310 -7.89 -1.20 -20.35
C MET A 310 -7.87 -2.70 -20.63
N ASN A 311 -8.17 -3.10 -21.86
CA ASN A 311 -7.98 -4.49 -22.27
C ASN A 311 -6.48 -4.82 -22.38
N LEU A 312 -6.06 -5.91 -21.75
CA LEU A 312 -4.66 -6.35 -21.69
C LEU A 312 -4.03 -6.59 -23.07
N ASN A 313 -4.81 -7.07 -24.04
CA ASN A 313 -4.28 -7.55 -25.31
C ASN A 313 -4.14 -6.44 -26.38
N ASN A 314 -5.01 -5.42 -26.33
CA ASN A 314 -5.07 -4.38 -27.38
C ASN A 314 -5.06 -2.94 -26.85
N GLY A 315 -4.99 -2.74 -25.52
CA GLY A 315 -4.92 -1.41 -24.92
C GLY A 315 -6.22 -0.59 -25.00
N LYS A 316 -7.31 -1.15 -25.53
CA LYS A 316 -8.58 -0.42 -25.61
C LYS A 316 -9.07 -0.04 -24.22
N ARG A 317 -9.27 1.26 -23.97
CA ARG A 317 -9.91 1.77 -22.75
C ARG A 317 -11.35 1.25 -22.66
N LEU A 318 -11.66 0.55 -21.57
CA LEU A 318 -12.99 0.06 -21.24
C LEU A 318 -13.80 1.14 -20.53
N TRP A 319 -13.16 1.85 -19.60
CA TRP A 319 -13.72 3.00 -18.91
C TRP A 319 -12.60 3.86 -18.31
N GLU A 320 -12.96 5.08 -17.93
CA GLU A 320 -12.09 6.05 -17.24
C GLU A 320 -12.88 6.71 -16.11
N SER A 321 -12.21 6.98 -14.98
CA SER A 321 -12.76 7.77 -13.87
C SER A 321 -11.75 8.83 -13.40
N ASN A 322 -12.28 9.96 -12.94
CA ASN A 322 -11.48 11.08 -12.38
C ASN A 322 -11.11 10.82 -10.91
N ILE A 323 -10.59 9.63 -10.63
CA ILE A 323 -10.17 9.21 -9.29
C ILE A 323 -8.68 8.89 -9.35
N GLY A 324 -7.89 9.59 -8.56
CA GLY A 324 -6.46 9.31 -8.41
C GLY A 324 -6.14 8.65 -7.10
N GLY A 325 -4.97 8.05 -7.03
CA GLY A 325 -4.50 7.34 -5.84
C GLY A 325 -2.99 7.13 -5.90
N ILE A 326 -2.43 6.91 -4.71
CA ILE A 326 -0.98 6.77 -4.50
C ILE A 326 -0.60 5.28 -4.41
N GLN A 327 -1.59 4.41 -4.15
CA GLN A 327 -1.38 2.99 -3.87
C GLN A 327 -1.92 2.10 -4.98
N THR A 328 -1.43 0.86 -5.06
CA THR A 328 -1.98 -0.15 -5.96
C THR A 328 -3.45 -0.41 -5.62
N PRO A 329 -4.37 -0.34 -6.60
CA PRO A 329 -5.78 -0.54 -6.36
C PRO A 329 -6.04 -2.02 -6.05
N TRP A 330 -6.94 -2.30 -5.11
CA TRP A 330 -7.28 -3.67 -4.75
C TRP A 330 -8.50 -4.14 -5.55
N VAL A 331 -8.29 -5.03 -6.53
CA VAL A 331 -9.37 -5.57 -7.36
C VAL A 331 -9.84 -6.91 -6.80
N ALA A 332 -11.10 -6.98 -6.41
CA ALA A 332 -11.75 -8.17 -5.87
C ALA A 332 -12.99 -8.51 -6.69
N SER A 333 -12.79 -9.23 -7.80
CA SER A 333 -13.86 -9.65 -8.72
C SER A 333 -14.59 -8.44 -9.30
N LYS A 334 -15.83 -8.17 -8.90
CA LYS A 334 -16.66 -7.10 -9.47
C LYS A 334 -16.34 -5.70 -8.90
N PHE A 335 -15.49 -5.60 -7.88
CA PHE A 335 -15.25 -4.36 -7.15
C PHE A 335 -13.77 -4.01 -7.08
N ILE A 336 -13.48 -2.71 -7.04
CA ILE A 336 -12.14 -2.17 -6.86
C ILE A 336 -12.14 -1.25 -5.65
N TYR A 337 -11.16 -1.41 -4.77
CA TYR A 337 -10.96 -0.54 -3.63
C TYR A 337 -9.73 0.32 -3.83
N VAL A 338 -9.88 1.62 -3.61
CA VAL A 338 -8.86 2.63 -3.87
C VAL A 338 -8.74 3.55 -2.66
N LEU A 339 -7.50 3.87 -2.29
CA LEU A 339 -7.20 4.95 -1.36
C LEU A 339 -6.78 6.19 -2.18
N SER A 340 -7.59 7.24 -2.11
CA SER A 340 -7.33 8.49 -2.83
C SER A 340 -6.26 9.34 -2.14
N LYS A 341 -5.74 10.34 -2.86
CA LYS A 341 -4.81 11.34 -2.32
C LYS A 341 -5.43 12.21 -1.21
N ASP A 342 -6.76 12.29 -1.18
CA ASP A 342 -7.54 13.11 -0.25
C ASP A 342 -8.00 12.30 0.97
N ASN A 343 -7.31 11.18 1.26
CA ASN A 343 -7.60 10.26 2.35
C ASN A 343 -9.03 9.70 2.31
N GLU A 344 -9.54 9.42 1.11
CA GLU A 344 -10.84 8.77 0.92
C GLU A 344 -10.62 7.31 0.52
N LEU A 345 -11.27 6.38 1.22
CA LEU A 345 -11.38 5.00 0.79
C LEU A 345 -12.63 4.87 -0.08
N ILE A 346 -12.43 4.42 -1.32
CA ILE A 346 -13.46 4.41 -2.36
C ILE A 346 -13.65 2.98 -2.84
N CYS A 347 -14.91 2.55 -3.00
CA CYS A 347 -15.28 1.33 -3.71
C CYS A 347 -15.89 1.65 -5.05
N LEU A 348 -15.41 0.98 -6.09
CA LEU A 348 -15.78 1.18 -7.48
C LEU A 348 -16.27 -0.14 -8.09
N THR A 349 -17.18 -0.07 -9.05
CA THR A 349 -17.49 -1.21 -9.92
C THR A 349 -16.33 -1.44 -10.90
N SER A 350 -15.85 -2.67 -11.01
CA SER A 350 -14.78 -3.03 -11.96
C SER A 350 -15.16 -2.89 -13.44
N SER A 351 -16.45 -3.00 -13.78
CA SER A 351 -16.93 -2.98 -15.17
C SER A 351 -17.12 -1.58 -15.73
N GLU A 352 -17.45 -0.60 -14.89
CA GLU A 352 -17.85 0.75 -15.33
C GLU A 352 -17.08 1.87 -14.62
N GLY A 353 -16.28 1.57 -13.59
CA GLY A 353 -15.58 2.59 -12.80
C GLY A 353 -16.50 3.49 -11.97
N LYS A 354 -17.76 3.11 -11.75
CA LYS A 354 -18.72 3.88 -10.95
C LYS A 354 -18.54 3.67 -9.47
N VAL A 355 -18.73 4.73 -8.69
CA VAL A 355 -18.52 4.75 -7.24
C VAL A 355 -19.72 4.12 -6.52
N VAL A 356 -19.46 3.07 -5.76
CA VAL A 356 -20.47 2.36 -4.94
C VAL A 356 -20.63 3.02 -3.58
N TRP A 357 -19.52 3.30 -2.91
CA TRP A 357 -19.49 3.98 -1.62
C TRP A 357 -18.16 4.72 -1.44
N VAL A 358 -18.16 5.72 -0.56
CA VAL A 358 -16.96 6.49 -0.17
C VAL A 358 -16.91 6.62 1.35
N SER A 359 -15.72 6.44 1.91
CA SER A 359 -15.45 6.59 3.34
C SER A 359 -14.28 7.54 3.55
N LYS A 360 -14.56 8.67 4.18
CA LYS A 360 -13.54 9.68 4.50
C LYS A 360 -12.71 9.24 5.71
N LEU A 361 -11.40 9.27 5.57
CA LEU A 361 -10.45 9.01 6.65
C LEU A 361 -10.00 10.34 7.27
N LYS A 362 -9.31 10.25 8.40
CA LYS A 362 -8.79 11.42 9.11
C LYS A 362 -7.54 11.94 8.40
N ASP A 363 -7.46 13.26 8.19
CA ASP A 363 -6.33 13.91 7.52
C ASP A 363 -5.13 14.18 8.44
N TYR A 364 -5.40 14.52 9.70
CA TYR A 364 -4.37 15.03 10.63
C TYR A 364 -4.30 14.18 11.90
N ILE A 365 -3.08 14.04 12.44
CA ILE A 365 -2.86 13.36 13.72
C ILE A 365 -3.62 14.08 14.84
N ASP A 366 -3.50 15.40 14.90
CA ASP A 366 -4.13 16.27 15.89
C ASP A 366 -5.30 17.07 15.29
N LEU A 367 -6.28 17.44 16.12
CA LEU A 367 -7.49 18.16 15.67
C LEU A 367 -7.26 19.67 15.46
N GLU A 368 -6.12 20.20 15.90
CA GLU A 368 -5.73 21.57 15.56
C GLU A 368 -5.32 21.62 14.08
N LYS A 369 -5.90 22.56 13.32
CA LYS A 369 -5.86 22.65 11.85
C LYS A 369 -4.48 22.89 11.20
N LYS A 370 -3.37 22.52 11.87
CA LYS A 370 -1.98 22.58 11.40
C LYS A 370 -1.11 21.40 11.89
N GLY A 371 -1.71 20.29 12.34
CA GLY A 371 -0.98 19.09 12.77
C GLY A 371 -0.25 18.37 11.62
N ARG A 372 0.51 17.32 11.93
CA ARG A 372 1.17 16.47 10.91
C ARG A 372 0.11 15.70 10.11
N LEU A 373 0.26 15.65 8.79
CA LEU A 373 -0.59 14.84 7.91
C LEU A 373 -0.43 13.34 8.23
N ILE A 374 -1.55 12.63 8.21
CA ILE A 374 -1.57 11.18 8.27
C ILE A 374 -1.29 10.64 6.88
N ASN A 375 -0.23 9.85 6.77
CA ASN A 375 -0.02 9.02 5.59
C ASN A 375 -0.72 7.70 5.85
N TRP A 376 -1.77 7.44 5.10
CA TRP A 376 -2.47 6.16 5.11
C TRP A 376 -1.86 5.22 4.07
N ALA A 377 -1.83 3.93 4.41
CA ALA A 377 -1.48 2.86 3.50
C ALA A 377 -2.51 1.73 3.48
N GLY A 378 -2.65 1.11 2.32
CA GLY A 378 -3.75 0.23 1.94
C GLY A 378 -4.50 0.74 0.69
N PRO A 379 -5.63 0.11 0.33
CA PRO A 379 -6.34 -0.91 1.12
C PRO A 379 -5.77 -2.32 0.96
N LEU A 380 -5.85 -3.12 2.03
CA LEU A 380 -5.66 -4.56 2.01
C LEU A 380 -7.00 -5.22 2.33
N LEU A 381 -7.61 -5.93 1.37
CA LEU A 381 -8.77 -6.76 1.67
C LEU A 381 -8.29 -8.05 2.34
N ALA A 382 -8.86 -8.42 3.49
CA ALA A 382 -8.57 -9.66 4.18
C ALA A 382 -9.71 -10.01 5.15
N GLY A 383 -10.16 -11.27 5.16
CA GLY A 383 -11.14 -11.74 6.15
C GLY A 383 -12.39 -10.84 6.26
N HIS A 384 -12.97 -10.43 5.12
CA HIS A 384 -14.12 -9.51 5.05
C HIS A 384 -13.88 -8.09 5.61
N MET A 385 -12.62 -7.67 5.70
CA MET A 385 -12.21 -6.36 6.18
C MET A 385 -11.28 -5.69 5.17
N LEU A 386 -11.42 -4.38 4.99
CA LEU A 386 -10.40 -3.53 4.39
C LEU A 386 -9.53 -3.00 5.51
N ILE A 387 -8.27 -3.42 5.52
CA ILE A 387 -7.26 -3.01 6.48
C ILE A 387 -6.48 -1.84 5.87
N ILE A 388 -6.38 -0.76 6.64
CA ILE A 388 -5.56 0.41 6.33
C ILE A 388 -4.68 0.75 7.53
N SER A 389 -3.43 1.11 7.28
CA SER A 389 -2.42 1.47 8.28
C SER A 389 -2.08 2.96 8.17
N GLY A 390 -1.80 3.61 9.30
CA GLY A 390 -1.49 5.05 9.31
C GLY A 390 -0.15 5.38 9.97
N SER A 391 0.47 6.48 9.52
CA SER A 391 1.70 7.04 10.11
C SER A 391 1.58 7.49 11.58
N HIS A 392 0.37 7.50 12.14
CA HIS A 392 0.07 7.78 13.54
C HIS A 392 -0.05 6.51 14.40
N GLY A 393 0.20 5.34 13.80
CA GLY A 393 0.22 4.05 14.48
C GLY A 393 -1.15 3.41 14.72
N LEU A 394 -2.23 3.96 14.15
CA LEU A 394 -3.49 3.24 14.06
C LEU A 394 -3.54 2.37 12.80
N ILE A 395 -4.11 1.19 12.96
CA ILE A 395 -4.54 0.33 11.88
C ILE A 395 -6.05 0.22 12.00
N ALA A 396 -6.77 0.68 10.99
CA ALA A 396 -8.23 0.64 10.95
C ALA A 396 -8.72 -0.49 10.07
N SER A 397 -9.86 -1.06 10.45
CA SER A 397 -10.63 -2.03 9.71
C SER A 397 -11.93 -1.39 9.26
N ILE A 398 -12.22 -1.51 7.97
CA ILE A 398 -13.40 -0.94 7.32
C ILE A 398 -14.15 -2.06 6.60
N SER A 399 -15.47 -2.02 6.62
CA SER A 399 -16.31 -2.96 5.90
C SER A 399 -16.16 -2.74 4.39
N PRO A 400 -15.68 -3.74 3.62
CA PRO A 400 -15.67 -3.64 2.15
C PRO A 400 -17.07 -3.51 1.56
N TYR A 401 -18.09 -3.93 2.31
CA TYR A 401 -19.47 -3.97 1.84
C TYR A 401 -20.16 -2.61 1.89
N THR A 402 -19.82 -1.80 2.88
CA THR A 402 -20.57 -0.59 3.22
C THR A 402 -19.69 0.63 3.42
N GLY A 403 -18.36 0.47 3.44
CA GLY A 403 -17.43 1.52 3.82
C GLY A 403 -17.46 1.88 5.31
N LYS A 404 -18.29 1.22 6.13
CA LYS A 404 -18.41 1.56 7.56
C LYS A 404 -17.18 1.10 8.34
N TYR A 405 -16.73 1.93 9.28
CA TYR A 405 -15.69 1.59 10.24
C TYR A 405 -16.12 0.38 11.10
N LEU A 406 -15.22 -0.60 11.23
CA LEU A 406 -15.43 -1.82 12.03
C LEU A 406 -14.67 -1.79 13.35
N GLY A 407 -13.48 -1.17 13.36
CA GLY A 407 -12.62 -1.12 14.53
C GLY A 407 -11.21 -0.69 14.18
N ALA A 408 -10.36 -0.49 15.19
CA ALA A 408 -8.95 -0.16 15.00
C ALA A 408 -8.10 -0.75 16.12
N ILE A 409 -6.83 -0.92 15.82
CA ILE A 409 -5.79 -1.24 16.80
C ILE A 409 -4.74 -0.12 16.77
N ASN A 410 -4.16 0.18 17.94
CA ASN A 410 -3.04 1.10 18.05
C ASN A 410 -1.77 0.29 18.34
N VAL A 411 -0.80 0.34 17.42
CA VAL A 411 0.47 -0.37 17.56
C VAL A 411 1.58 0.48 18.16
N LYS A 412 1.26 1.71 18.56
CA LYS A 412 2.14 2.68 19.25
C LYS A 412 3.43 3.05 18.49
N ALA A 413 3.49 2.72 17.20
CA ALA A 413 4.58 3.06 16.31
C ALA A 413 3.99 3.41 14.93
N PRO A 414 4.56 4.35 14.17
CA PRO A 414 4.08 4.66 12.83
C PRO A 414 4.09 3.42 11.91
N VAL A 415 2.99 3.23 11.16
CA VAL A 415 2.86 2.16 10.16
C VAL A 415 2.33 2.79 8.87
N ASP A 416 3.25 3.29 8.07
CA ASP A 416 2.97 3.98 6.80
C ASP A 416 3.21 3.08 5.57
N ASN A 417 3.40 1.78 5.80
CA ASN A 417 3.55 0.76 4.77
C ASN A 417 2.29 -0.10 4.64
N GLN A 418 2.01 -0.57 3.43
CA GLN A 418 0.91 -1.51 3.19
C GLN A 418 1.19 -2.83 3.93
N ALA A 419 0.16 -3.37 4.58
CA ALA A 419 0.24 -4.67 5.22
C ALA A 419 0.21 -5.82 4.20
N ILE A 420 0.75 -6.97 4.57
CA ILE A 420 0.70 -8.19 3.75
C ILE A 420 0.00 -9.31 4.51
N VAL A 421 -0.54 -10.30 3.79
CA VAL A 421 -1.23 -11.45 4.40
C VAL A 421 -0.68 -12.76 3.87
N ALA A 422 -0.26 -13.62 4.80
CA ALA A 422 0.05 -15.01 4.52
C ALA A 422 -0.32 -15.91 5.71
N ASN A 423 -0.76 -17.14 5.44
CA ASN A 423 -1.09 -18.16 6.43
C ASN A 423 -2.05 -17.65 7.52
N GLU A 424 -3.08 -16.92 7.09
CA GLU A 424 -4.10 -16.25 7.92
C GLU A 424 -3.55 -15.18 8.89
N THR A 425 -2.30 -14.77 8.68
CA THR A 425 -1.61 -13.79 9.51
C THR A 425 -1.43 -12.51 8.72
N VAL A 426 -1.79 -11.38 9.32
CA VAL A 426 -1.54 -10.04 8.80
C VAL A 426 -0.21 -9.55 9.35
N TYR A 427 0.69 -9.14 8.47
CA TYR A 427 1.99 -8.60 8.85
C TYR A 427 2.03 -7.10 8.60
N PHE A 428 2.48 -6.36 9.62
CA PHE A 428 2.69 -4.92 9.56
C PHE A 428 4.16 -4.60 9.77
N LEU A 429 4.73 -3.78 8.89
CA LEU A 429 6.08 -3.26 9.05
C LEU A 429 6.01 -1.84 9.59
N THR A 430 6.53 -1.63 10.81
CA THR A 430 6.58 -0.31 11.41
C THR A 430 7.73 0.50 10.83
N SER A 431 7.57 1.81 10.83
CA SER A 431 8.62 2.76 10.50
C SER A 431 9.85 2.62 11.42
N GLU A 432 9.73 2.03 12.60
CA GLU A 432 10.85 1.83 13.53
C GLU A 432 11.71 0.61 13.17
N GLY A 433 11.29 -0.19 12.18
CA GLY A 433 12.01 -1.40 11.77
C GLY A 433 11.56 -2.64 12.54
N ASP A 434 10.29 -2.69 12.95
CA ASP A 434 9.69 -3.87 13.56
C ASP A 434 8.66 -4.50 12.63
N LEU A 435 8.75 -5.82 12.49
CA LEU A 435 7.75 -6.63 11.83
C LEU A 435 6.81 -7.22 12.89
N LEU A 436 5.53 -6.90 12.77
CA LEU A 436 4.46 -7.34 13.68
C LEU A 436 3.59 -8.38 12.98
N ALA A 437 3.33 -9.51 13.64
CA ALA A 437 2.46 -10.56 13.13
C ALA A 437 1.16 -10.64 13.93
N TYR A 438 0.03 -10.47 13.25
CA TYR A 438 -1.31 -10.50 13.84
C TYR A 438 -2.12 -11.67 13.26
N LYS A 439 -2.61 -12.57 14.11
CA LYS A 439 -3.44 -13.72 13.72
C LYS A 439 -4.65 -13.84 14.64
#